data_AF-A0A954FQS0-F1
#
_entry.id   AF-A0A954FQS0-F1
#
_cell.length_a   1.000
_cell.length_b   1.000
_cell.length_c   1.000
_cell.angle_alpha   90.00
_cell.angle_beta   90.00
_cell.angle_gamma   90.00
#
_symmetry.space_group_name_H-M   'P 1'
#
loop_
_entity.id
_entity.type
_entity.pdbx_description
1 polymer ?
#
loop_
_entity_poly.entity_id
_entity_poly.type
_entity_poly.pdbx_seq_one_letter_code
_entity_poly.pdbx_strand_id
1 'polypeptide(L)' 'NATYALNGKTIDVSEFRLKDNQLTFEVDSEYQGSPLHVDYKVRPLGAKMKGSLEYRVDGDSGQLDFTGMRKEK' A
#
# COMPACT_ATOMS: atom_id res chain seq x y z
N ASN A 1 -4.65 -10.47 8.36
CA ASN A 1 -4.86 -10.76 6.93
C ASN A 1 -6.28 -10.38 6.59
N ALA A 2 -6.45 -9.49 5.63
CA ALA A 2 -7.75 -9.02 5.15
C ALA A 2 -7.72 -9.03 3.61
N THR A 3 -8.75 -9.59 3.01
CA THR A 3 -8.88 -9.69 1.54
C THR A 3 -9.98 -8.76 1.08
N TYR A 4 -9.68 -7.89 0.12
CA TYR A 4 -10.61 -6.92 -0.44
C TYR A 4 -10.76 -7.15 -1.95
N ALA A 5 -12.00 -7.09 -2.44
CA ALA A 5 -12.28 -7.12 -3.87
C ALA A 5 -12.50 -5.69 -4.39
N LEU A 6 -11.64 -5.22 -5.29
CA LEU A 6 -11.77 -3.93 -5.95
C LEU A 6 -11.86 -4.16 -7.47
N ASN A 7 -12.98 -3.80 -8.10
CA ASN A 7 -13.20 -3.98 -9.54
C ASN A 7 -12.92 -5.40 -10.06
N GLY A 8 -13.26 -6.43 -9.28
CA GLY A 8 -13.02 -7.83 -9.63
C GLY A 8 -11.58 -8.32 -9.42
N LYS A 9 -10.68 -7.45 -8.94
CA LYS A 9 -9.33 -7.84 -8.49
C LYS A 9 -9.32 -8.08 -6.99
N THR A 10 -8.66 -9.17 -6.59
CA THR A 10 -8.40 -9.49 -5.19
C THR A 10 -7.14 -8.77 -4.73
N ILE A 11 -7.23 -8.16 -3.56
CA ILE A 11 -6.13 -7.49 -2.88
C ILE A 11 -6.02 -8.12 -1.50
N ASP A 12 -4.88 -8.73 -1.22
CA ASP A 12 -4.58 -9.32 0.07
C ASP A 12 -3.71 -8.34 0.88
N VAL A 13 -4.17 -8.01 2.08
CA VAL A 13 -3.48 -7.10 3.00
C VAL A 13 -3.01 -7.86 4.22
N SER A 14 -1.71 -7.81 4.48
CA SER A 14 -1.03 -8.49 5.59
C SER A 14 -0.14 -7.54 6.39
N GLU A 15 0.40 -8.05 7.50
CA GLU A 15 1.44 -7.37 8.30
C GLU A 15 1.12 -5.92 8.72
N PHE A 16 -0.17 -5.64 8.93
CA PHE A 16 -0.64 -4.33 9.38
C PHE A 16 -0.10 -3.99 10.77
N ARG A 17 0.62 -2.87 10.89
CA ARG A 17 1.14 -2.35 12.17
C ARG A 17 0.98 -0.84 12.23
N LEU A 18 0.54 -0.34 13.37
CA LEU A 18 0.49 1.08 13.68
C LEU A 18 1.35 1.34 14.91
N LYS A 19 2.47 2.05 14.75
CA LYS A 19 3.39 2.40 15.82
C LYS A 19 3.99 3.78 15.57
N ASP A 20 4.14 4.59 16.61
CA ASP A 20 4.81 5.91 16.52
C ASP A 20 4.23 6.82 15.41
N ASN A 21 2.91 6.81 15.26
CA ASN A 21 2.17 7.50 14.20
C ASN A 21 2.66 7.12 12.78
N GLN A 22 3.13 5.90 12.61
CA GLN A 22 3.51 5.30 11.34
C GLN A 22 2.71 4.01 11.16
N LEU A 23 1.97 3.96 10.06
CA LEU A 23 1.23 2.82 9.59
C LEU A 23 2.10 2.07 8.57
N THR A 24 2.29 0.77 8.78
CA THR A 24 2.91 -0.13 7.80
C THR A 24 1.99 -1.28 7.48
N PHE A 25 1.95 -1.69 6.22
CA PHE A 25 1.17 -2.86 5.78
C PHE A 25 1.71 -3.35 4.45
N GLU A 26 1.49 -4.61 4.16
CA GLU A 26 1.87 -5.26 2.92
C GLU A 26 0.62 -5.51 2.08
N VAL A 27 0.78 -5.43 0.76
CA VAL A 27 -0.28 -5.68 -0.21
C VAL A 27 0.22 -6.62 -1.29
N ASP A 28 -0.48 -7.74 -1.43
CA ASP A 28 -0.32 -8.67 -2.54
C ASP A 28 -1.50 -8.53 -3.51
N SER A 29 -1.19 -8.41 -4.80
CA SER A 29 -2.18 -8.27 -5.88
C SER A 29 -1.61 -8.70 -7.23
N GLU A 30 -2.36 -8.48 -8.31
CA GLU A 30 -1.92 -8.73 -9.69
C GLU A 30 -1.90 -7.45 -10.54
N TYR A 31 -0.76 -7.20 -11.19
CA TYR A 31 -0.54 -6.11 -12.12
C TYR A 31 -0.14 -6.65 -13.49
N GLN A 32 -0.99 -6.41 -14.51
CA GLN A 32 -0.78 -6.84 -15.89
C GLN A 32 -0.49 -8.35 -16.08
N GLY A 33 -1.10 -9.22 -15.28
CA GLY A 33 -0.86 -10.67 -15.33
C GLY A 33 0.24 -11.18 -14.40
N SER A 34 0.91 -10.26 -13.70
CA SER A 34 2.08 -10.56 -12.89
C SER A 34 1.83 -10.32 -11.40
N PRO A 35 2.36 -11.17 -10.52
CA PRO A 35 2.28 -10.96 -9.08
C PRO A 35 2.95 -9.64 -8.69
N LEU A 36 2.21 -8.78 -8.00
CA LEU A 36 2.67 -7.51 -7.46
C LEU A 36 2.62 -7.58 -5.94
N HIS A 37 3.79 -7.42 -5.32
CA HIS A 37 3.91 -7.26 -3.88
C HIS A 37 4.34 -5.83 -3.55
N VAL A 38 3.66 -5.19 -2.58
CA VAL A 38 3.90 -3.79 -2.20
C VAL A 38 3.97 -3.62 -0.70
N ASP A 39 5.10 -3.10 -0.22
CA ASP A 39 5.35 -2.76 1.17
C ASP A 39 5.07 -1.27 1.40
N TYR A 40 4.05 -0.93 2.18
CA TYR A 40 3.67 0.46 2.46
C TYR A 40 4.20 0.94 3.82
N LYS A 41 4.70 2.19 3.83
CA LYS A 41 5.03 2.95 5.05
C LYS A 41 4.39 4.33 4.98
N VAL A 42 3.41 4.58 5.84
CA VAL A 42 2.53 5.76 5.78
C VAL A 42 2.54 6.50 7.11
N ARG A 43 2.67 7.83 7.07
CA ARG A 43 2.49 8.70 8.22
C ARG A 43 1.29 9.62 7.98
N PRO A 44 0.20 9.49 8.75
CA PRO A 44 -0.89 10.46 8.73
C PRO A 44 -0.44 11.78 9.41
N LEU A 45 -0.80 12.90 8.78
CA LEU A 45 -0.48 14.28 9.15
C LEU A 45 -1.77 15.11 9.12
N GLY A 46 -2.72 14.78 10.02
CA GLY A 46 -4.06 15.38 10.03
C GLY A 46 -4.88 14.96 8.81
N ALA A 47 -5.28 15.93 7.97
CA ALA A 47 -5.98 15.68 6.71
C ALA A 47 -5.04 15.24 5.57
N LYS A 48 -3.72 15.30 5.78
CA LYS A 48 -2.70 14.90 4.81
C LYS A 48 -2.08 13.56 5.22
N MET A 49 -1.45 12.89 4.27
CA MET A 49 -0.59 11.74 4.53
C MET A 49 0.65 11.86 3.66
N LYS A 50 1.78 11.38 4.19
CA LYS A 50 3.00 11.17 3.42
C LYS A 50 3.45 9.73 3.64
N GLY A 51 3.94 9.10 2.61
CA GLY A 51 4.44 7.75 2.71
C GLY A 51 5.43 7.42 1.62
N SER A 52 5.97 6.23 1.73
CA SER A 52 6.73 5.56 0.71
C SER A 52 6.14 4.16 0.51
N LEU A 53 6.29 3.64 -0.69
CA LEU A 53 6.03 2.24 -0.99
C LEU A 53 7.24 1.63 -1.69
N GLU A 54 7.52 0.37 -1.40
CA GLU A 54 8.48 -0.45 -2.12
C GLU A 54 7.66 -1.52 -2.87
N TYR A 55 7.86 -1.64 -4.18
CA TYR A 55 7.12 -2.62 -4.99
C TYR A 55 8.08 -3.65 -5.59
N ARG A 56 7.55 -4.86 -5.80
CA ARG A 56 8.21 -5.97 -6.48
C ARG A 56 7.22 -6.59 -7.49
N VAL A 57 7.60 -6.60 -8.76
CA VAL A 57 6.79 -7.18 -9.86
C VAL A 57 7.73 -7.74 -10.94
N ASP A 58 7.54 -8.99 -11.35
CA ASP A 58 8.34 -9.65 -12.39
C ASP A 58 9.87 -9.56 -12.23
N GLY A 59 10.35 -9.55 -10.99
CA GLY A 59 11.79 -9.42 -10.69
C GLY A 59 12.31 -7.99 -10.70
N ASP A 60 11.52 -7.02 -11.16
CA ASP A 60 11.78 -5.60 -10.99
C ASP A 60 11.35 -5.15 -9.59
N SER A 61 12.11 -4.19 -9.05
CA SER A 61 11.77 -3.55 -7.79
C SER A 61 12.03 -2.05 -7.84
N GLY A 62 11.25 -1.29 -7.08
CA GLY A 62 11.42 0.15 -6.98
C GLY A 62 10.80 0.71 -5.72
N GLN A 63 11.19 1.94 -5.40
CA GLN A 63 10.63 2.71 -4.29
C GLN A 63 10.01 3.99 -4.83
N LEU A 64 8.79 4.30 -4.36
CA LEU A 64 8.09 5.53 -4.71
C LEU A 64 7.64 6.25 -3.45
N ASP A 65 7.94 7.54 -3.39
CA ASP A 65 7.36 8.43 -2.39
C ASP A 65 6.02 8.96 -2.87
N PHE A 66 5.07 9.11 -1.95
CA PHE A 66 3.77 9.67 -2.25
C PHE A 66 3.24 10.58 -1.14
N THR A 67 2.35 11.47 -1.54
CA THR A 67 1.55 12.30 -0.64
C THR A 67 0.08 12.15 -0.99
N GLY A 68 -0.77 12.11 0.03
CA GLY A 68 -2.21 12.06 -0.14
C GLY A 68 -2.90 13.13 0.70
N MET A 69 -4.11 13.51 0.28
CA MET A 69 -5.00 14.35 1.06
C MET A 69 -6.35 13.64 1.16
N ARG A 70 -6.88 13.55 2.37
CA ARG A 70 -8.22 13.03 2.60
C ARG A 70 -9.20 13.93 1.84
N LYS A 71 -9.95 13.36 0.89
CA LYS A 71 -11.09 14.06 0.31
C LYS A 71 -12.23 14.07 1.32
N GLU A 72 -12.74 15.27 1.62
CA GLU A 72 -14.00 15.41 2.34
C GLU A 72 -15.15 15.00 1.41
N LYS A 73 -16.20 14.45 2.03
CA LYS A 73 -17.32 13.81 1.34
C LYS A 73 -18.36 14.84 0.90
#